data_AF-A0A0L8HD48-F1
#
_entry.id   AF-A0A0L8HD48-F1
#
_cell.length_a   1.000
_cell.length_b   1.000
_cell.length_c   1.000
_cell.angle_alpha   90.00
_cell.angle_beta   90.00
_cell.angle_gamma   90.00
#
_symmetry.space_group_name_H-M   'P 1'
#
loop_
_entity.id
_entity.type
_entity.pdbx_description
1 polymer ?
#
loop_
_entity_poly.entity_id
_entity_poly.type
_entity_poly.pdbx_seq_one_letter_code
_entity_poly.pdbx_strand_id
1 'polypeptide(L)'
;MATIQFQFAHLNDSEPLNSITMSTIEMPTLLVYDSESQYYYMPEKEIKDLTLAEYSQFLIDVSEGKVTAQGGTGFTQRLKRIGYDIWSTVMAIWTASRWLFLLMFGLPTVIISVVCYSICCMEPFDQETALSDAEDEDEDSHKQSKHDGPKPCPKAVPHKCPKHLKSE
;
A
#
# COMPACT_ATOMS: atom_id res chain seq x y z
N MET A 1 -0.58 -46.91 11.01
CA MET A 1 -0.54 -46.03 9.82
C MET A 1 -1.75 -45.13 9.90
N ALA A 2 -1.57 -43.82 9.96
CA ALA A 2 -2.70 -42.88 9.89
C ALA A 2 -3.25 -42.92 8.47
N THR A 3 -4.55 -43.19 8.32
CA THR A 3 -5.23 -43.16 7.02
C THR A 3 -5.65 -41.72 6.75
N ILE A 4 -5.01 -41.05 5.79
CA ILE A 4 -5.40 -39.70 5.40
C ILE A 4 -6.73 -39.79 4.66
N GLN A 5 -7.75 -39.07 5.17
CA GLN A 5 -9.06 -39.01 4.55
C GLN A 5 -9.24 -37.65 3.88
N PHE A 6 -9.65 -37.67 2.62
CA PHE A 6 -9.94 -36.45 1.87
C PHE A 6 -11.44 -36.19 1.85
N GLN A 7 -11.81 -34.93 2.11
CA GLN A 7 -13.18 -34.44 1.92
C GLN A 7 -13.20 -33.52 0.70
N PHE A 8 -14.13 -33.76 -0.22
CA PHE A 8 -14.29 -32.97 -1.42
C PHE A 8 -15.38 -31.93 -1.21
N ALA A 9 -15.05 -30.67 -1.50
CA ALA A 9 -15.98 -29.56 -1.49
C ALA A 9 -15.94 -28.86 -2.85
N HIS A 10 -17.12 -28.47 -3.35
CA HIS A 10 -17.25 -27.67 -4.56
C HIS A 10 -17.69 -26.26 -4.16
N LEU A 11 -16.98 -25.25 -4.66
CA LEU A 11 -17.26 -23.84 -4.43
C LEU A 11 -17.52 -23.17 -5.77
N ASN A 12 -18.65 -22.48 -5.90
CA ASN A 12 -19.00 -21.75 -7.12
C ASN A 12 -18.29 -20.39 -7.19
N ASP A 13 -17.91 -19.84 -6.04
CA ASP A 13 -17.31 -18.52 -5.91
C ASP A 13 -15.85 -18.62 -5.48
N SER A 14 -15.01 -17.71 -6.00
CA SER A 14 -13.58 -17.68 -5.68
C SER A 14 -13.30 -16.90 -4.40
N GLU A 15 -14.27 -16.15 -3.88
CA GLU A 15 -14.10 -15.28 -2.70
C GLU A 15 -13.59 -16.03 -1.46
N PRO A 16 -14.14 -17.20 -1.07
CA PRO A 16 -13.62 -17.95 0.06
C PRO A 16 -12.19 -18.44 -0.16
N LEU A 17 -11.86 -18.85 -1.40
CA LEU A 17 -10.51 -19.32 -1.73
C LEU A 17 -9.51 -18.18 -1.76
N ASN A 18 -9.90 -17.01 -2.26
CA ASN A 18 -9.07 -15.81 -2.29
C ASN A 18 -8.67 -15.37 -0.88
N SER A 19 -9.58 -15.52 0.09
CA SER A 19 -9.28 -15.26 1.49
C SER A 19 -8.25 -16.24 2.07
N ILE A 20 -8.29 -17.51 1.67
CA ILE A 20 -7.36 -18.54 2.15
C ILE A 20 -5.97 -18.34 1.54
N THR A 21 -5.89 -18.13 0.22
CA THR A 21 -4.61 -17.96 -0.49
C THR A 21 -4.05 -16.54 -0.38
N MET A 22 -4.86 -15.59 0.08
CA MET A 22 -4.57 -14.15 0.13
C MET A 22 -4.15 -13.64 -1.25
N SER A 23 -4.85 -14.09 -2.28
CA SER A 23 -4.59 -13.77 -3.68
C SER A 23 -5.85 -13.96 -4.51
N THR A 24 -5.94 -13.30 -5.65
CA THR A 24 -7.01 -13.56 -6.62
C THR A 24 -6.73 -14.88 -7.32
N ILE A 25 -7.61 -15.86 -7.16
CA ILE A 25 -7.55 -17.16 -7.82
C ILE A 25 -8.40 -17.11 -9.09
N GLU A 26 -7.84 -17.61 -10.18
CA GLU A 26 -8.55 -17.79 -11.44
C GLU A 26 -9.36 -19.10 -11.43
N MET A 27 -10.62 -19.02 -11.83
CA MET A 27 -11.52 -20.17 -11.89
C MET A 27 -11.51 -20.79 -13.29
N PRO A 28 -11.60 -22.14 -13.43
CA PRO A 28 -11.71 -23.14 -12.37
C PRO A 28 -10.35 -23.51 -11.76
N THR A 29 -10.29 -23.65 -10.42
CA THR A 29 -9.07 -24.02 -9.68
C THR A 29 -9.30 -25.19 -8.73
N LEU A 30 -8.25 -26.01 -8.54
CA LEU A 30 -8.21 -27.11 -7.60
C LEU A 30 -7.25 -26.74 -6.48
N LEU A 31 -7.71 -26.86 -5.25
CA LEU A 31 -6.90 -26.57 -4.07
C LEU A 31 -7.20 -27.61 -3.00
N VAL A 32 -6.14 -28.21 -2.45
CA VAL A 32 -6.23 -29.06 -1.26
C VAL A 32 -5.78 -28.23 -0.08
N TYR A 33 -6.62 -28.15 0.96
CA TYR A 33 -6.36 -27.36 2.15
C TYR A 33 -6.23 -28.30 3.35
N ASP A 34 -5.10 -28.18 4.06
CA ASP A 34 -4.91 -28.82 5.36
C ASP A 34 -5.28 -27.81 6.47
N SER A 35 -6.36 -28.10 7.19
CA SER A 35 -6.83 -27.26 8.30
C SER A 35 -5.92 -27.31 9.54
N GLU A 36 -5.16 -28.39 9.72
CA GLU A 36 -4.27 -28.54 10.88
C GLU A 36 -3.01 -27.70 10.70
N SER A 37 -2.34 -27.85 9.56
CA SER A 37 -1.10 -27.11 9.26
C SER A 37 -1.35 -25.72 8.66
N GLN A 38 -2.59 -25.43 8.24
CA GLN A 38 -2.98 -24.23 7.49
C GLN A 38 -2.19 -24.04 6.18
N TYR A 39 -1.76 -25.14 5.58
CA TYR A 39 -1.14 -25.17 4.27
C TYR A 39 -2.18 -25.47 3.20
N TYR A 40 -1.94 -24.97 2.01
CA TYR A 40 -2.68 -25.34 0.81
C TYR A 40 -1.74 -25.83 -0.27
N TYR A 41 -2.26 -26.70 -1.13
CA TYR A 41 -1.56 -27.33 -2.22
C TYR A 41 -2.35 -27.11 -3.50
N MET A 42 -1.67 -26.74 -4.57
CA MET A 42 -2.25 -26.55 -5.90
C MET A 42 -1.47 -27.39 -6.90
N PRO A 43 -2.14 -27.99 -7.90
CA PRO A 43 -1.45 -28.69 -8.97
C PRO A 43 -0.61 -27.70 -9.80
N GLU A 44 0.51 -28.17 -10.35
CA GLU A 44 1.37 -27.36 -11.23
C GLU A 44 0.73 -27.09 -12.59
N LYS A 45 -0.17 -27.99 -13.02
CA LYS A 45 -0.92 -27.87 -14.28
C LYS A 45 -2.26 -27.21 -14.01
N GLU A 46 -2.75 -26.45 -14.99
CA GLU A 46 -4.12 -25.94 -14.97
C GLU A 46 -5.13 -27.09 -14.94
N ILE A 47 -6.29 -26.86 -14.31
CA ILE A 47 -7.38 -27.84 -14.26
C ILE A 47 -7.76 -28.34 -15.66
N LYS A 48 -7.74 -27.46 -16.66
CA LYS A 48 -8.22 -27.76 -18.03
C LYS A 48 -7.43 -28.88 -18.70
N ASP A 49 -6.15 -29.01 -18.34
CA ASP A 49 -5.23 -29.97 -18.92
C ASP A 49 -5.03 -31.21 -18.04
N LEU A 50 -5.70 -31.26 -16.87
CA LEU A 50 -5.48 -32.30 -15.89
C LEU A 50 -6.35 -33.53 -16.17
N THR A 51 -5.72 -34.69 -16.34
CA THR A 51 -6.42 -35.97 -16.49
C THR A 51 -6.85 -36.54 -15.13
N LEU A 52 -7.84 -37.46 -15.14
CA LEU A 52 -8.32 -38.11 -13.91
C LEU A 52 -7.22 -38.90 -13.18
N ALA A 53 -6.28 -39.48 -13.93
CA ALA A 53 -5.15 -40.20 -13.36
C ALA A 53 -4.19 -39.24 -12.64
N GLU A 54 -3.91 -38.08 -13.25
CA GLU A 54 -3.06 -37.04 -12.65
C GLU A 54 -3.71 -36.41 -11.42
N TYR A 55 -5.03 -36.23 -11.42
CA TYR A 55 -5.78 -35.80 -10.25
C TYR A 55 -5.58 -36.74 -9.06
N SER A 56 -5.68 -38.05 -9.31
CA SER A 56 -5.49 -39.08 -8.29
C SER A 56 -4.05 -39.12 -7.79
N GLN A 57 -3.08 -39.01 -8.70
CA GLN A 57 -1.65 -38.94 -8.36
C GLN A 57 -1.35 -37.71 -7.49
N PHE A 58 -1.89 -36.55 -7.83
CA PHE A 58 -1.73 -35.34 -7.03
C PHE A 58 -2.21 -35.52 -5.58
N LEU A 59 -3.37 -36.17 -5.35
CA LEU A 59 -3.84 -36.44 -3.98
C LEU A 59 -2.91 -37.39 -3.23
N ILE A 60 -2.36 -38.41 -3.91
CA ILE A 60 -1.39 -39.32 -3.33
C ILE A 60 -0.10 -38.56 -2.99
N ASP A 61 0.41 -37.74 -3.89
CA ASP A 61 1.62 -36.94 -3.69
C ASP A 61 1.46 -35.94 -2.53
N VAL A 62 0.28 -35.34 -2.36
CA VAL A 62 -0.05 -34.51 -1.19
C VAL A 62 -0.02 -35.37 0.09
N SER A 63 -0.60 -36.57 0.06
CA SER A 63 -0.60 -37.49 1.21
C SER A 63 0.80 -37.98 1.60
N GLU A 64 1.70 -38.07 0.63
CA GLU A 64 3.10 -38.47 0.81
C GLU A 64 4.02 -37.28 1.13
N GLY A 65 3.51 -36.04 1.08
CA GLY A 65 4.28 -34.82 1.34
C GLY A 65 5.28 -34.47 0.22
N LYS A 66 5.05 -34.96 -1.01
CA LYS A 66 5.90 -34.68 -2.18
C LYS A 66 5.58 -33.36 -2.88
N VAL A 67 4.38 -32.80 -2.64
CA VAL A 67 3.96 -31.52 -3.22
C VAL A 67 4.45 -30.36 -2.36
N THR A 68 4.88 -29.28 -3.00
CA THR A 68 5.30 -28.05 -2.31
C THR A 68 4.11 -27.42 -1.59
N ALA A 69 4.18 -27.36 -0.26
CA ALA A 69 3.18 -26.70 0.57
C ALA A 69 3.26 -25.17 0.40
N GLN A 70 2.12 -24.53 0.19
CA GLN A 70 2.01 -23.07 0.18
C GLN A 70 1.19 -22.61 1.40
N GLY A 71 1.45 -21.40 1.90
CA GLY A 71 0.73 -20.86 3.07
C GLY A 71 1.45 -21.07 4.41
N GLY A 72 0.70 -21.36 5.48
CA GLY A 72 1.20 -21.52 6.85
C GLY A 72 1.09 -20.29 7.76
N THR A 73 1.51 -20.43 9.02
CA THR A 73 1.38 -19.41 10.09
C THR A 73 2.62 -18.55 10.32
N GLY A 74 3.64 -18.68 9.46
CA GLY A 74 4.90 -17.98 9.56
C GLY A 74 4.78 -16.44 9.53
N PHE A 75 5.80 -15.74 10.02
CA PHE A 75 5.79 -14.27 10.12
C PHE A 75 5.61 -13.59 8.75
N THR A 76 6.28 -14.08 7.71
CA THR A 76 6.13 -13.61 6.32
C THR A 76 4.69 -13.74 5.82
N GLN A 77 4.00 -14.81 6.20
CA GLN A 77 2.63 -15.09 5.80
C GLN A 77 1.66 -14.20 6.55
N ARG A 78 1.94 -13.90 7.82
CA ARG A 78 1.18 -12.90 8.60
C ARG A 78 1.29 -11.51 7.97
N LEU A 79 2.48 -11.10 7.55
CA LEU A 79 2.66 -9.81 6.89
C LEU A 79 1.96 -9.79 5.53
N LYS A 80 2.02 -10.89 4.76
CA LYS A 80 1.24 -11.05 3.52
C LYS A 80 -0.27 -10.90 3.78
N ARG A 81 -0.79 -11.51 4.86
CA ARG A 81 -2.20 -11.38 5.25
C ARG A 81 -2.58 -9.93 5.50
N ILE A 82 -1.80 -9.23 6.33
CA ILE A 82 -2.05 -7.83 6.65
C ILE A 82 -2.01 -6.97 5.36
N GLY A 83 -1.03 -7.21 4.48
CA GLY A 83 -0.95 -6.50 3.21
C GLY A 83 -2.16 -6.75 2.30
N TYR A 84 -2.60 -8.01 2.20
CA TYR A 84 -3.78 -8.38 1.42
C TYR A 84 -5.06 -7.76 1.99
N ASP A 85 -5.25 -7.79 3.31
CA ASP A 85 -6.41 -7.21 3.98
C ASP A 85 -6.46 -5.69 3.82
N ILE A 86 -5.31 -5.00 3.93
CA ILE A 86 -5.23 -3.56 3.68
C ILE A 86 -5.54 -3.28 2.20
N TRP A 87 -4.95 -4.03 1.28
CA TRP A 87 -5.16 -3.82 -0.15
C TRP A 87 -6.62 -4.05 -0.57
N SER A 88 -7.23 -5.14 -0.10
CA SER A 88 -8.63 -5.45 -0.38
C SER A 88 -9.55 -4.38 0.20
N THR A 89 -9.27 -3.89 1.41
CA THR A 89 -10.00 -2.78 2.04
C THR A 89 -9.86 -1.49 1.23
N VAL A 90 -8.65 -1.15 0.80
CA VAL A 90 -8.39 0.03 -0.04
C VAL A 90 -9.15 -0.07 -1.36
N MET A 91 -9.13 -1.23 -2.01
CA MET A 91 -9.88 -1.48 -3.23
C MET A 91 -11.39 -1.42 -3.01
N ALA A 92 -11.90 -1.93 -1.89
CA ALA A 92 -13.31 -1.84 -1.53
C ALA A 92 -13.76 -0.38 -1.33
N ILE A 93 -12.95 0.44 -0.64
CA ILE A 93 -13.25 1.86 -0.46
C ILE A 93 -13.18 2.60 -1.79
N TRP A 94 -12.18 2.31 -2.62
CA TRP A 94 -12.02 2.93 -3.93
C TRP A 94 -13.19 2.64 -4.87
N THR A 95 -13.64 1.39 -4.90
CA THR A 95 -14.79 0.96 -5.71
C THR A 95 -16.11 1.51 -5.17
N ALA A 96 -16.26 1.63 -3.85
CA ALA A 96 -17.43 2.27 -3.24
C ALA A 96 -17.52 3.75 -3.62
N SER A 97 -16.47 4.54 -3.39
CA SER A 97 -16.34 5.87 -3.98
C SER A 97 -14.93 6.44 -3.90
N ARG A 98 -14.52 7.09 -5.00
CA ARG A 98 -13.26 7.84 -5.08
C ARG A 98 -13.16 8.97 -4.04
N TRP A 99 -14.29 9.57 -3.67
CA TRP A 99 -14.36 10.67 -2.70
C TRP A 99 -14.09 10.20 -1.27
N LEU A 100 -14.63 9.05 -0.85
CA LEU A 100 -14.33 8.49 0.47
C LEU A 100 -12.87 8.11 0.61
N PHE A 101 -12.26 7.55 -0.44
CA PHE A 101 -10.83 7.29 -0.47
C PHE A 101 -10.02 8.58 -0.27
N LEU A 102 -10.34 9.65 -1.01
CA LEU A 102 -9.68 10.94 -0.89
C LEU A 102 -9.87 11.55 0.51
N LEU A 103 -11.04 11.39 1.13
CA LEU A 103 -11.27 11.89 2.48
C LEU A 103 -10.44 11.11 3.52
N MET A 104 -10.48 9.78 3.48
CA MET A 104 -9.79 8.92 4.44
C MET A 104 -8.27 8.98 4.35
N PHE A 105 -7.71 9.05 3.14
CA PHE A 105 -6.25 9.09 2.95
C PHE A 105 -5.75 10.51 2.71
N GLY A 106 -6.46 11.30 1.90
CA GLY A 106 -6.04 12.64 1.53
C GLY A 106 -6.04 13.62 2.71
N LEU A 107 -7.05 13.62 3.59
CA LEU A 107 -7.06 14.54 4.74
C LEU A 107 -5.87 14.27 5.69
N PRO A 108 -5.60 13.02 6.13
CA PRO A 108 -4.39 12.72 6.88
C PRO A 108 -3.10 13.08 6.13
N THR A 109 -3.01 12.75 4.83
CA THR A 109 -1.81 13.07 4.02
C THR A 109 -1.56 14.57 3.93
N VAL A 110 -2.60 15.39 3.77
CA VAL A 110 -2.48 16.85 3.72
C VAL A 110 -2.07 17.43 5.07
N ILE A 111 -2.64 16.95 6.17
CA ILE A 111 -2.26 17.43 7.51
C ILE A 111 -0.79 17.11 7.78
N ILE A 112 -0.36 15.87 7.50
CA ILE A 112 1.02 15.45 7.70
C ILE A 112 1.97 16.25 6.81
N SER A 113 1.63 16.47 5.55
CA SER A 113 2.48 17.24 4.64
C SER A 113 2.65 18.69 5.10
N VAL A 114 1.59 19.33 5.58
CA VAL A 114 1.64 20.70 6.12
C VAL A 114 2.51 20.76 7.38
N VAL A 115 2.38 19.80 8.31
CA VAL A 115 3.21 19.74 9.53
C VAL A 115 4.68 19.51 9.19
N CYS A 116 4.99 18.59 8.27
CA CYS A 116 6.36 18.36 7.83
C CYS A 116 6.92 19.60 7.11
N TYR A 117 6.12 20.25 6.26
CA TYR A 117 6.52 21.48 5.60
C TYR A 117 6.78 22.60 6.61
N SER A 118 5.92 22.79 7.62
CA SER A 118 6.14 23.80 8.66
C SER A 118 7.40 23.52 9.46
N ILE A 119 7.69 22.26 9.83
CA ILE A 119 8.92 21.94 10.57
C ILE A 119 10.16 22.15 9.70
N CYS A 120 10.10 21.84 8.39
CA CYS A 120 11.23 22.01 7.48
C CYS A 120 11.44 23.45 6.99
N CYS A 121 10.42 24.31 7.02
CA CYS A 121 10.47 25.68 6.48
C CYS A 121 10.25 26.78 7.54
N MET A 122 9.98 26.44 8.80
CA MET A 122 10.11 27.40 9.89
C MET A 122 11.60 27.61 10.15
N GLU A 123 12.09 28.81 9.82
CA GLU A 123 13.35 29.34 10.32
C GLU A 123 13.45 29.04 11.82
N PRO A 124 14.57 28.52 12.35
CA PRO A 124 14.73 28.45 13.79
C PRO A 124 14.52 29.85 14.33
N PHE A 125 13.51 30.03 15.20
CA PHE A 125 13.39 31.26 15.95
C PHE A 125 14.69 31.38 16.74
N ASP A 126 15.58 32.26 16.28
CA ASP A 126 16.80 32.64 16.98
C ASP A 126 16.38 33.06 18.39
N GLN A 127 16.67 32.18 19.35
CA GLN A 127 16.32 32.27 20.75
C GLN A 127 17.25 33.29 21.43
N GLU A 128 17.36 34.49 20.88
CA GLU A 128 18.27 35.52 21.41
C GLU A 128 17.66 36.92 21.44
N THR A 129 16.50 37.17 20.81
CA THR A 129 15.87 38.50 20.83
C THR A 129 14.82 38.72 21.92
N ALA A 130 14.57 37.74 22.79
CA ALA A 130 13.55 37.86 23.86
C ALA A 130 14.10 38.36 25.21
N LEU A 131 15.38 38.73 25.29
CA LEU A 131 16.05 39.10 26.56
C LEU A 131 16.70 40.50 26.55
N SER A 132 16.56 41.28 25.47
CA SER A 132 17.24 42.59 25.34
C SER A 132 16.29 43.81 25.35
N ASP A 133 15.10 43.68 25.96
CA ASP A 133 14.15 44.79 26.15
C ASP A 133 14.12 45.26 27.63
N ALA A 134 15.27 45.32 28.28
CA ALA A 134 15.43 46.00 29.57
C ALA A 134 16.70 46.87 29.54
N GLU A 135 16.58 48.06 30.13
CA GLU A 135 17.60 49.10 30.39
C GLU A 135 17.78 50.22 29.30
N ASP A 136 17.09 51.34 29.58
CA ASP A 136 17.55 52.74 29.60
C ASP A 136 17.57 53.68 28.37
N GLU A 137 17.26 54.94 28.70
CA GLU A 137 16.76 56.05 27.89
C GLU A 137 17.82 56.93 27.16
N ASP A 138 17.30 57.81 26.31
CA ASP A 138 17.78 59.16 25.93
C ASP A 138 18.53 59.42 24.58
N GLU A 139 17.80 60.17 23.73
CA GLU A 139 18.18 61.27 22.82
C GLU A 139 18.82 61.03 21.42
N ASP A 140 17.94 61.13 20.42
CA ASP A 140 18.00 61.82 19.11
C ASP A 140 19.23 61.75 18.18
N SER A 141 19.04 61.11 17.00
CA SER A 141 19.26 61.76 15.70
C SER A 141 18.80 60.88 14.51
N HIS A 142 17.73 61.34 13.87
CA HIS A 142 17.25 61.06 12.51
C HIS A 142 18.14 60.26 11.53
N LYS A 143 17.59 59.17 10.96
CA LYS A 143 17.45 59.02 9.48
C LYS A 143 16.49 57.90 9.02
N GLN A 144 15.38 58.37 8.44
CA GLN A 144 14.58 57.85 7.32
C GLN A 144 14.35 56.34 7.12
N SER A 145 13.09 55.95 7.38
CA SER A 145 12.34 54.79 6.87
C SER A 145 12.62 54.42 5.41
N LYS A 146 12.77 53.11 5.14
CA LYS A 146 12.04 52.44 4.04
C LYS A 146 11.75 50.97 4.36
N HIS A 147 10.45 50.71 4.37
CA HIS A 147 9.79 49.42 4.49
C HIS A 147 9.89 48.71 3.13
N ASP A 148 10.69 47.64 3.00
CA ASP A 148 10.69 46.78 1.82
C ASP A 148 10.24 45.36 2.21
N GLY A 149 9.09 44.98 1.69
CA GLY A 149 8.40 43.72 2.01
C GLY A 149 9.07 42.47 1.43
N PRO A 150 8.53 41.27 1.75
CA PRO A 150 9.16 40.00 1.45
C PRO A 150 9.15 39.68 -0.05
N LYS A 151 10.26 39.17 -0.56
CA LYS A 151 10.43 38.78 -1.97
C LYS A 151 9.58 37.54 -2.33
N PRO A 152 9.00 37.45 -3.54
CA PRO A 152 8.15 36.31 -3.92
C PRO A 152 8.95 35.04 -4.25
N CYS A 153 8.42 33.88 -3.87
CA CYS A 153 8.94 32.56 -4.27
C CYS A 153 8.93 32.37 -5.81
N PRO A 154 9.91 31.65 -6.38
CA PRO A 154 10.01 31.44 -7.82
C PRO A 154 8.88 30.53 -8.34
N LYS A 155 8.19 31.00 -9.38
CA LYS A 155 7.07 30.32 -10.06
C LYS A 155 7.57 29.07 -10.80
N ALA A 156 6.86 27.95 -10.65
CA ALA A 156 7.03 26.75 -11.45
C ALA A 156 6.80 27.05 -12.95
N VAL A 157 7.77 26.70 -13.79
CA VAL A 157 7.69 26.84 -15.26
C VAL A 157 7.00 25.59 -15.84
N PRO A 158 5.92 25.72 -16.65
CA PRO A 158 5.34 24.59 -17.34
C PRO A 158 6.12 24.27 -18.62
N HIS A 159 6.59 23.04 -18.73
CA HIS A 159 7.24 22.49 -19.93
C HIS A 159 6.22 22.40 -21.08
N LYS A 160 6.47 23.04 -22.22
CA LYS A 160 5.74 22.79 -23.48
C LYS A 160 6.72 22.47 -24.60
N CYS A 161 6.64 21.25 -25.14
CA CYS A 161 7.40 20.79 -26.31
C CYS A 161 6.74 21.28 -27.63
N PRO A 162 7.49 21.33 -28.75
CA PRO A 162 7.28 22.29 -29.83
C PRO A 162 6.35 21.78 -30.93
N LYS A 163 5.72 22.71 -31.66
CA LYS A 163 5.17 22.46 -33.00
C LYS A 163 5.60 23.55 -33.98
N HIS A 164 6.55 23.18 -34.83
CA HIS A 164 6.56 23.34 -36.28
C HIS A 164 6.20 24.70 -36.96
N LEU A 165 7.21 25.19 -37.69
CA LEU A 165 7.22 25.47 -39.14
C LEU A 165 7.02 26.92 -39.66
N LYS A 166 8.04 27.36 -40.45
CA LYS A 166 8.08 28.33 -41.58
C LYS A 166 7.87 29.82 -41.21
N SER A 167 8.50 30.82 -41.83
CA SER A 167 9.36 31.01 -43.03
C SER A 167 10.29 32.20 -42.68
N GLU A 168 11.48 32.37 -43.24
CA GLU A 168 11.80 32.96 -44.55
C GLU A 168 13.32 32.92 -44.75
#